data_AF-A0A533W3R9-F1
#
_entry.id   AF-A0A533W3R9-F1
#
_cell.length_a   1.000
_cell.length_b   1.000
_cell.length_c   1.000
_cell.angle_alpha   90.00
_cell.angle_beta   90.00
_cell.angle_gamma   90.00
#
_symmetry.space_group_name_H-M   'P 1'
#
loop_
_entity.id
_entity.type
_entity.pdbx_description
1 polymer ?
#
loop_
_entity_poly.entity_id
_entity_poly.type
_entity_poly.pdbx_seq_one_letter_code
_entity_poly.pdbx_strand_id
1 'polypeptide(L)'
;MSYHDYNIIILKSPLMLWEGSFVAKKDDLYVGSSSVIKSGLKDTMEQGFTAVRPGFRGRGLAQAVKLLVAKHARSHGVKSILTHNGSQNEAMLRVNEKLGFVKRSRVTSTEPGWLRFGA
;
A
#
# COMPACT_ATOMS: atom_id res chain seq x y z
N MET A 1 17.63 0.13 5.80
CA MET A 1 17.06 -0.60 6.94
C MET A 1 17.50 -2.05 6.86
N SER A 2 17.98 -2.63 7.96
CA SER A 2 18.37 -4.05 7.99
C SER A 2 17.13 -4.97 8.05
N TYR A 3 17.33 -6.28 7.83
CA TYR A 3 16.23 -7.23 8.05
C TYR A 3 15.79 -7.29 9.52
N HIS A 4 16.72 -7.17 10.46
CA HIS A 4 16.41 -7.16 11.90
C HIS A 4 15.44 -6.01 12.24
N ASP A 5 15.78 -4.80 11.78
CA ASP A 5 14.94 -3.61 11.97
C ASP A 5 13.58 -3.78 11.27
N TYR A 6 13.56 -4.31 10.05
CA TYR A 6 12.32 -4.54 9.30
C TYR A 6 11.40 -5.53 10.02
N ASN A 7 11.95 -6.61 10.57
CA ASN A 7 11.20 -7.62 11.29
C ASN A 7 10.54 -7.02 12.54
N ILE A 8 11.26 -6.18 13.29
CA ILE A 8 10.73 -5.56 14.51
C ILE A 8 9.72 -4.46 14.18
N ILE A 9 10.08 -3.54 13.29
CA ILE A 9 9.33 -2.31 13.04
C ILE A 9 8.10 -2.56 12.16
N ILE A 10 8.18 -3.51 11.23
CA ILE A 10 7.11 -3.77 10.26
C ILE A 10 6.43 -5.10 10.53
N LEU A 11 7.17 -6.21 10.46
CA LEU A 11 6.54 -7.54 10.49
C LEU A 11 5.90 -7.88 11.85
N LYS A 12 6.51 -7.43 12.93
CA LYS A 12 6.01 -7.61 14.31
C LYS A 12 5.26 -6.39 14.85
N SER A 13 4.99 -5.40 14.01
CA SER A 13 4.28 -4.20 14.43
C SER A 13 2.87 -4.55 14.89
N PRO A 14 2.41 -4.05 16.05
CA PRO A 14 1.01 -4.20 16.47
C PRO A 14 0.05 -3.41 15.58
N LEU A 15 0.56 -2.53 14.72
CA LEU A 15 -0.24 -1.81 13.72
C LEU A 15 -0.44 -2.64 12.44
N MET A 16 0.27 -3.75 12.27
CA MET A 16 0.18 -4.57 11.08
C MET A 16 -1.15 -5.34 11.05
N LEU A 17 -1.93 -5.18 9.97
CA LEU A 17 -3.17 -5.92 9.74
C LEU A 17 -2.91 -6.98 8.67
N TRP A 18 -2.50 -8.17 9.12
CA TRP A 18 -2.12 -9.27 8.24
C TRP A 18 -3.32 -9.82 7.44
N GLU A 19 -4.50 -9.80 8.04
CA GLU A 19 -5.78 -10.21 7.46
C GLU A 19 -6.19 -9.36 6.25
N GLY A 20 -5.66 -8.14 6.14
CA GLY A 20 -5.89 -7.24 5.01
C GLY A 20 -4.69 -7.10 4.07
N SER A 21 -3.65 -7.88 4.27
CA SER A 21 -2.43 -7.86 3.48
C SER A 21 -2.43 -9.00 2.46
N PHE A 22 -1.97 -8.72 1.24
CA PHE A 22 -2.11 -9.65 0.11
C PHE A 22 -0.78 -9.90 -0.59
N VAL A 23 -0.60 -11.14 -1.06
CA VAL A 23 0.53 -11.56 -1.88
C VAL A 23 0.04 -12.08 -3.24
N ALA A 24 0.77 -11.74 -4.29
CA ALA A 24 0.63 -12.37 -5.60
C ALA A 24 1.60 -13.56 -5.67
N LYS A 25 1.07 -14.73 -6.01
CA LYS A 25 1.85 -15.97 -6.20
C LYS A 25 1.79 -16.39 -7.67
N LYS A 26 2.90 -16.87 -8.22
CA LYS A 26 2.96 -17.63 -9.47
C LYS A 26 3.62 -18.96 -9.13
N ASP A 27 2.90 -20.06 -9.31
CA ASP A 27 3.34 -21.40 -8.89
C ASP A 27 3.73 -21.38 -7.40
N ASP A 28 4.98 -21.71 -7.05
CA ASP A 28 5.52 -21.61 -5.68
C ASP A 28 6.23 -20.30 -5.35
N LEU A 29 6.19 -19.36 -6.28
CA LEU A 29 6.92 -18.10 -6.17
C LEU A 29 6.01 -16.97 -5.71
N TYR A 30 6.33 -16.34 -4.59
CA TYR A 30 5.77 -15.03 -4.24
C TYR A 30 6.42 -13.95 -5.13
N VAL A 31 5.58 -13.26 -5.91
CA VAL A 31 6.03 -12.34 -6.96
C VAL A 31 5.63 -10.89 -6.72
N GLY A 32 4.72 -10.64 -5.78
CA GLY A 32 4.41 -9.30 -5.31
C GLY A 32 3.64 -9.31 -4.00
N SER A 33 3.60 -8.17 -3.33
CA SER A 33 2.85 -7.99 -2.09
C SER A 33 2.36 -6.56 -1.94
N SER A 34 1.30 -6.38 -1.15
CA SER A 34 0.89 -5.10 -0.59
C SER A 34 0.34 -5.33 0.81
N SER A 35 0.73 -4.50 1.77
CA SER A 35 0.28 -4.60 3.15
C SER A 35 -0.65 -3.44 3.53
N VAL A 36 -1.43 -3.64 4.59
CA VAL A 36 -2.26 -2.59 5.20
C VAL A 36 -1.98 -2.49 6.68
N ILE A 37 -1.68 -1.29 7.14
CA ILE A 37 -1.42 -0.99 8.55
C ILE A 37 -2.53 -0.09 9.08
N LYS A 38 -2.80 -0.23 10.38
CA LYS A 38 -3.67 0.68 11.11
C LYS A 38 -3.05 2.08 11.06
N SER A 39 -3.84 3.06 10.61
CA SER A 39 -3.41 4.46 10.66
C SER A 39 -3.73 5.07 12.02
N GLY A 40 -3.00 6.12 12.40
CA GLY A 40 -3.35 6.96 13.56
C GLY A 40 -4.50 7.94 13.27
N LEU A 41 -5.07 7.92 12.06
CA LEU A 41 -6.11 8.86 11.63
C LEU A 41 -7.51 8.21 11.68
N LYS A 42 -8.50 9.02 12.05
CA LYS A 42 -9.90 8.57 12.12
C LYS A 42 -10.39 8.08 10.76
N ASP A 43 -11.18 7.00 10.78
CA ASP A 43 -11.82 6.38 9.60
C ASP A 43 -10.83 6.15 8.43
N THR A 44 -9.56 5.87 8.74
CA THR A 44 -8.50 5.76 7.74
C THR A 44 -7.59 4.56 8.02
N MET A 45 -7.21 3.83 6.98
CA MET A 45 -6.11 2.86 7.00
C MET A 45 -4.94 3.37 6.18
N GLU A 46 -3.76 2.82 6.40
CA GLU A 46 -2.59 3.11 5.57
C GLU A 46 -2.22 1.88 4.74
N GLN A 47 -2.03 2.11 3.44
CA GLN A 47 -1.43 1.12 2.57
C GLN A 47 0.09 1.20 2.72
N GLY A 48 0.63 0.15 3.32
CA GLY A 48 2.04 0.00 3.62
C GLY A 48 2.86 -0.49 2.43
N PHE A 49 3.87 -1.29 2.74
CA PHE A 49 4.86 -1.75 1.77
C PHE A 49 4.19 -2.45 0.58
N THR A 50 4.54 -2.01 -0.62
CA THR A 50 4.11 -2.66 -1.86
C THR A 50 5.30 -2.90 -2.76
N ALA A 51 5.48 -4.14 -3.21
CA ALA A 51 6.58 -4.50 -4.09
C ALA A 51 6.18 -5.59 -5.10
N VAL A 52 6.89 -5.61 -6.22
CA VAL A 52 6.81 -6.65 -7.25
C VAL A 52 8.23 -7.01 -7.68
N ARG A 53 8.50 -8.32 -7.78
CA ARG A 53 9.80 -8.84 -8.24
C ARG A 53 10.13 -8.31 -9.63
N PRO A 54 11.40 -7.94 -9.92
CA PRO A 54 11.79 -7.30 -11.19
C PRO A 54 11.23 -7.95 -12.47
N GLY A 55 11.37 -9.28 -12.63
CA GLY A 55 10.89 -10.01 -13.82
C GLY A 55 9.35 -10.08 -13.98
N PHE A 56 8.60 -9.63 -12.97
CA PHE A 56 7.14 -9.64 -12.93
C PHE A 56 6.51 -8.24 -13.00
N ARG A 57 7.34 -7.19 -13.08
CA ARG A 57 6.88 -5.80 -13.21
C ARG A 57 6.24 -5.55 -14.59
N GLY A 58 5.47 -4.47 -14.71
CA GLY A 58 4.77 -4.10 -15.95
C GLY A 58 3.52 -4.93 -16.27
N ARG A 59 3.13 -5.85 -15.38
CA ARG A 59 2.00 -6.79 -15.60
C ARG A 59 0.76 -6.50 -14.74
N GLY A 60 0.65 -5.29 -14.20
CA GLY A 60 -0.47 -4.90 -13.33
C GLY A 60 -0.49 -5.50 -11.93
N LEU A 61 0.50 -6.34 -11.55
CA LEU A 61 0.50 -7.02 -10.24
C LEU A 61 0.44 -6.07 -9.04
N ALA A 62 1.21 -4.98 -9.05
CA ALA A 62 1.18 -3.99 -7.99
C ALA A 62 -0.22 -3.36 -7.83
N GLN A 63 -0.87 -3.05 -8.94
CA GLN A 63 -2.23 -2.52 -8.94
C GLN A 63 -3.22 -3.54 -8.36
N ALA A 64 -3.10 -4.81 -8.76
CA ALA A 64 -3.98 -5.87 -8.29
C ALA A 64 -3.91 -6.07 -6.77
N VAL A 65 -2.69 -6.22 -6.20
CA VAL A 65 -2.54 -6.40 -4.74
C VAL A 65 -2.96 -5.16 -3.96
N LYS A 66 -2.68 -3.95 -4.46
CA LYS A 66 -3.13 -2.70 -3.83
C LYS A 66 -4.64 -2.54 -3.87
N LEU A 67 -5.31 -3.01 -4.93
CA LEU A 67 -6.76 -2.99 -5.03
C LEU A 67 -7.41 -3.95 -4.02
N LEU A 68 -6.81 -5.12 -3.77
CA LEU A 68 -7.30 -6.05 -2.75
C LEU A 68 -7.20 -5.44 -1.35
N VAL A 69 -6.08 -4.80 -1.03
CA VAL A 69 -5.93 -3.99 0.19
C VAL A 69 -7.05 -2.93 0.27
N ALA A 70 -7.31 -2.22 -0.83
CA ALA A 70 -8.34 -1.20 -0.84
C ALA A 70 -9.77 -1.74 -0.63
N LYS A 71 -10.07 -2.91 -1.21
CA LYS A 71 -11.34 -3.61 -0.99
C LYS A 71 -11.50 -4.04 0.48
N HIS A 72 -10.44 -4.59 1.08
CA HIS A 72 -10.44 -4.96 2.49
C HIS A 72 -10.69 -3.74 3.39
N ALA A 73 -9.97 -2.63 3.18
CA ALA A 73 -10.18 -1.43 3.97
C ALA A 73 -11.64 -0.93 3.86
N ARG A 74 -12.18 -0.88 2.62
CA ARG A 74 -13.57 -0.49 2.39
C ARG A 74 -14.57 -1.40 3.12
N SER A 75 -14.33 -2.72 3.14
CA SER A 75 -15.23 -3.66 3.84
C SER A 75 -15.20 -3.48 5.37
N HIS A 76 -14.16 -2.85 5.91
CA HIS A 76 -14.04 -2.51 7.33
C HIS A 76 -14.62 -1.12 7.67
N GLY A 77 -15.33 -0.49 6.74
CA GLY A 77 -16.08 0.75 6.99
C GLY A 77 -15.22 2.00 7.10
N VAL A 78 -13.92 1.94 6.79
CA VAL A 78 -13.09 3.16 6.74
C VAL A 78 -13.50 4.01 5.55
N LYS A 79 -13.24 5.32 5.62
CA LYS A 79 -13.61 6.31 4.60
C LYS A 79 -12.46 6.62 3.65
N SER A 80 -11.23 6.34 4.07
CA SER A 80 -10.05 6.59 3.25
C SER A 80 -8.89 5.64 3.49
N ILE A 81 -7.99 5.61 2.51
CA ILE A 81 -6.66 5.02 2.61
C ILE A 81 -5.64 6.11 2.31
N LEU A 82 -4.57 6.14 3.09
CA LEU A 82 -3.37 6.91 2.75
C LEU A 82 -2.22 6.00 2.36
N THR A 83 -1.24 6.49 1.61
CA THR A 83 -0.01 5.75 1.29
C THR A 83 1.17 6.71 1.15
N HIS A 84 2.31 6.36 1.77
CA HIS A 84 3.55 7.12 1.65
C HIS A 84 4.42 6.56 0.53
N ASN A 85 4.91 7.44 -0.35
CA ASN A 85 5.85 7.08 -1.42
C ASN A 85 6.84 8.22 -1.64
N GLY A 86 8.09 7.89 -1.97
CA GLY A 86 9.06 8.90 -2.39
C GLY A 86 8.62 9.56 -3.71
N SER A 87 8.78 10.88 -3.81
CA SER A 87 8.38 11.67 -4.98
C SER A 87 9.01 11.22 -6.29
N GLN A 88 10.18 10.57 -6.23
CA GLN A 88 10.92 10.03 -7.38
C GLN A 88 10.44 8.63 -7.82
N ASN A 89 9.54 7.97 -7.07
CA ASN A 89 9.05 6.64 -7.42
C ASN A 89 7.88 6.74 -8.43
N GLU A 90 8.18 7.22 -9.64
CA GLU A 90 7.17 7.45 -10.68
C GLU A 90 6.34 6.21 -11.00
N ALA A 91 6.95 5.02 -10.96
CA ALA A 91 6.25 3.77 -11.22
C ALA A 91 5.13 3.52 -10.20
N MET A 92 5.40 3.75 -8.90
CA MET A 92 4.38 3.59 -7.86
C MET A 92 3.37 4.74 -7.88
N LEU A 93 3.80 5.96 -8.23
CA LEU A 93 2.89 7.10 -8.41
C LEU A 93 1.85 6.82 -9.50
N ARG A 94 2.26 6.30 -10.67
CA ARG A 94 1.33 5.89 -11.73
C ARG A 94 0.36 4.80 -11.29
N VAL A 95 0.79 3.86 -10.45
CA VAL A 95 -0.11 2.83 -9.89
C VAL A 95 -1.13 3.46 -8.95
N ASN A 96 -0.70 4.37 -8.07
CA ASN A 96 -1.57 5.09 -7.15
C ASN A 96 -2.62 5.92 -7.92
N GLU A 97 -2.20 6.67 -8.94
CA GLU A 97 -3.09 7.47 -9.80
C GLU A 97 -4.15 6.60 -10.47
N LYS A 98 -3.78 5.44 -11.04
CA LYS A 98 -4.72 4.49 -11.64
C LYS A 98 -5.76 3.94 -10.65
N LEU A 99 -5.42 3.89 -9.37
CA LEU A 99 -6.33 3.46 -8.31
C LEU A 99 -7.17 4.61 -7.73
N GLY A 100 -6.96 5.85 -8.19
CA GLY A 100 -7.68 7.03 -7.72
C GLY A 100 -7.06 7.70 -6.50
N PHE A 101 -5.82 7.39 -6.15
CA PHE A 101 -5.13 8.14 -5.10
C PHE A 101 -4.81 9.56 -5.60
N VAL A 102 -5.16 10.56 -4.79
CA VAL A 102 -4.84 11.97 -5.04
C VAL A 102 -3.79 12.47 -4.07
N LYS A 103 -2.83 13.26 -4.57
CA LYS A 103 -1.92 14.02 -3.70
C LYS A 103 -2.70 15.16 -3.07
N ARG A 104 -2.54 15.40 -1.78
CA ARG A 104 -3.01 16.63 -1.13
C ARG A 104 -1.82 17.54 -0.98
N SER A 105 -1.87 18.72 -1.57
CA SER A 105 -0.75 19.63 -1.67
C SER A 105 -0.44 20.36 -0.36
N ARG A 106 0.75 20.14 0.21
CA ARG A 106 1.57 21.09 0.96
C ARG A 106 3.08 20.72 0.96
N VAL A 107 3.81 21.30 0.00
CA VAL A 107 5.23 21.72 0.04
C VAL A 107 6.25 20.79 0.75
N THR A 108 6.13 19.46 0.68
CA THR A 108 7.19 18.55 1.19
C THR A 108 7.41 17.35 0.28
N SER A 109 8.62 16.78 0.31
CA SER A 109 9.11 15.74 -0.61
C SER A 109 8.52 14.34 -0.40
N THR A 110 7.64 14.16 0.60
CA THR A 110 7.11 12.84 1.04
C THR A 110 5.61 12.85 1.40
N GLU A 111 4.79 13.63 0.71
CA GLU A 111 3.36 13.67 1.02
C GLU A 111 2.60 12.38 0.65
N PRO A 112 1.70 11.90 1.52
CA PRO A 112 0.94 10.72 1.25
C PRO A 112 -0.12 10.95 0.16
N GLY A 113 -0.34 9.93 -0.68
CA GLY A 113 -1.49 9.86 -1.57
C GLY A 113 -2.73 9.39 -0.82
N TRP A 114 -3.92 9.84 -1.24
CA TRP A 114 -5.20 9.56 -0.59
C TRP A 114 -6.23 8.92 -1.52
N LEU A 115 -6.78 7.78 -1.15
CA LEU A 115 -7.96 7.18 -1.77
C LEU A 115 -9.17 7.34 -0.85
N ARG A 116 -10.32 7.79 -1.37
CA ARG A 116 -11.57 7.94 -0.61
C ARG A 116 -12.64 6.99 -1.11
N PHE A 117 -13.48 6.52 -0.21
CA PHE A 117 -14.65 5.71 -0.54
C PHE A 117 -15.92 6.55 -0.45
N GLY A 118 -16.79 6.48 -1.48
CA GLY A 118 -18.10 7.12 -1.49
C GLY A 118 -18.06 8.64 -1.66
N ALA A 119 -17.35 9.14 -2.68
CA ALA A 119 -17.61 10.47 -3.22
C ALA A 119 -18.96 10.49 -3.95
#